data_AF-A0A4U9TW95-F1
#
_entry.id   AF-A0A4U9TW95-F1
#
_cell.length_a   1.000
_cell.length_b   1.000
_cell.length_c   1.000
_cell.angle_alpha   90.00
_cell.angle_beta   90.00
_cell.angle_gamma   90.00
#
_symmetry.space_group_name_H-M   'P 1'
#
loop_
_entity.id
_entity.type
_entity.pdbx_description
1 polymer ?
#
loop_
_entity_poly.entity_id
_entity_poly.type
_entity_poly.pdbx_seq_one_letter_code
_entity_poly.pdbx_strand_id
1 'polypeptide(L)'
;MARSLALDPEIVFLDEPTAGLDPIGAAAFDSLIRTLRDALGLTVFLVTHDLDTLYTICDRVAVLSQKKVLVVDTLEVVAATDDAWIQEYFHGPRGRAAQQAVTNIPERQ
;
A
#
# COMPACT_ATOMS: atom_id res chain seq x y z
N MET A 1 -9.55 -2.60 14.60
CA MET A 1 -8.71 -3.75 14.22
C MET A 1 -8.78 -4.92 15.17
N ALA A 2 -8.44 -4.79 16.46
CA ALA A 2 -8.42 -5.94 17.38
C ALA A 2 -9.75 -6.74 17.39
N ARG A 3 -10.90 -6.05 17.35
CA ARG A 3 -12.22 -6.68 17.28
C ARG A 3 -12.52 -7.38 15.95
N SER A 4 -11.98 -6.91 14.82
CA SER A 4 -12.21 -7.53 13.52
C SER A 4 -11.37 -8.79 13.34
N LEU A 5 -10.16 -8.81 13.90
CA LEU A 5 -9.27 -9.98 13.88
C LEU A 5 -9.74 -11.10 14.82
N ALA A 6 -10.47 -10.77 15.89
CA ALA A 6 -11.01 -11.75 16.82
C ALA A 6 -12.05 -12.72 16.22
N LEU A 7 -12.54 -12.43 15.00
CA LEU A 7 -13.51 -13.26 14.28
C LEU A 7 -12.86 -14.22 13.27
N ASP A 8 -11.54 -14.30 13.23
CA ASP A 8 -10.76 -15.09 12.27
C ASP A 8 -11.22 -14.88 10.81
N PRO A 9 -11.23 -13.62 10.33
CA PRO A 9 -11.79 -13.31 9.01
C PRO A 9 -10.84 -13.76 7.89
N GLU A 10 -11.37 -14.21 6.75
CA GLU A 10 -10.53 -14.48 5.56
C GLU A 10 -10.04 -13.19 4.87
N ILE A 11 -10.76 -12.07 5.06
CA ILE A 11 -10.48 -10.77 4.44
C ILE A 11 -10.66 -9.60 5.40
N VAL A 12 -9.75 -8.63 5.34
CA VAL A 12 -9.80 -7.38 6.11
C VAL A 12 -9.79 -6.18 5.18
N PHE A 13 -10.78 -5.30 5.33
CA PHE A 13 -10.87 -4.03 4.60
C PHE A 13 -10.37 -2.88 5.46
N LEU A 14 -9.42 -2.11 4.92
CA LEU A 14 -8.80 -0.95 5.56
C LEU A 14 -9.00 0.29 4.69
N ASP A 15 -9.59 1.33 5.26
CA ASP A 15 -9.80 2.61 4.61
C ASP A 15 -8.94 3.68 5.29
N GLU A 16 -7.91 4.15 4.59
CA GLU A 16 -6.93 5.13 5.05
C GLU A 16 -6.39 4.86 6.48
N PRO A 17 -5.86 3.65 6.75
CA PRO A 17 -5.60 3.22 8.11
C PRO A 17 -4.39 3.89 8.77
N THR A 18 -3.52 4.51 7.97
CA THR A 18 -2.35 5.28 8.42
C THR A 18 -2.66 6.77 8.55
N ALA A 19 -3.88 7.21 8.24
CA ALA A 19 -4.26 8.62 8.32
C ALA A 19 -4.16 9.15 9.76
N GLY A 20 -3.46 10.26 9.93
CA GLY A 20 -3.26 10.91 11.23
C GLY A 20 -2.15 10.28 12.09
N LEU A 21 -1.47 9.25 11.60
CA LEU A 21 -0.22 8.78 12.19
C LEU A 21 0.94 9.62 11.69
N ASP A 22 1.96 9.77 12.52
CA ASP A 22 3.26 10.27 12.08
C ASP A 22 3.96 9.19 11.21
N PRO A 23 5.00 9.55 10.43
CA PRO A 23 5.67 8.61 9.54
C PRO A 23 6.23 7.35 10.23
N ILE A 24 6.64 7.44 11.50
CA ILE A 24 7.16 6.29 12.26
C ILE A 24 5.98 5.36 12.62
N GLY A 25 4.88 5.94 13.07
CA GLY A 25 3.64 5.23 13.36
C GLY A 25 3.06 4.51 12.14
N ALA A 26 3.04 5.17 10.98
CA ALA A 26 2.58 4.59 9.72
C ALA A 26 3.43 3.37 9.31
N ALA A 27 4.76 3.51 9.32
CA ALA A 27 5.65 2.40 8.98
C ALA A 27 5.53 1.20 9.94
N ALA A 28 5.34 1.47 11.25
CA ALA A 28 5.12 0.42 12.24
C ALA A 28 3.78 -0.31 12.00
N PHE A 29 2.75 0.44 11.59
CA PHE A 29 1.45 -0.09 11.25
C PHE A 29 1.51 -0.98 10.02
N ASP A 30 2.19 -0.56 8.96
CA ASP A 30 2.37 -1.35 7.75
C ASP A 30 3.07 -2.68 8.04
N SER A 31 4.15 -2.63 8.83
CA SER A 31 4.86 -3.83 9.28
C SER A 31 3.95 -4.79 10.08
N LEU A 32 3.09 -4.24 10.93
CA LEU A 32 2.10 -5.02 11.67
C LEU A 32 1.10 -5.70 10.72
N ILE A 33 0.55 -4.98 9.74
CA ILE A 33 -0.41 -5.54 8.78
C ILE A 33 0.22 -6.65 7.96
N ARG A 34 1.44 -6.45 7.47
CA ARG A 34 2.19 -7.49 6.77
C ARG A 34 2.40 -8.73 7.64
N THR A 35 2.80 -8.53 8.89
CA THR A 35 3.03 -9.64 9.84
C THR A 35 1.74 -10.42 10.11
N LEU A 36 0.62 -9.73 10.29
CA LEU A 36 -0.68 -10.36 10.52
C LEU A 36 -1.18 -11.11 9.28
N ARG A 37 -1.02 -10.52 8.09
CA ARG A 37 -1.31 -11.16 6.81
C ARG A 37 -0.57 -12.50 6.70
N ASP A 38 0.74 -12.49 6.94
CA ASP A 38 1.60 -13.65 6.77
C ASP A 38 1.36 -14.72 7.85
N ALA A 39 1.13 -14.30 9.10
CA ALA A 39 0.93 -15.22 10.22
C ALA A 39 -0.45 -15.90 10.22
N LEU A 40 -1.48 -15.22 9.72
CA LEU A 40 -2.87 -15.67 9.78
C LEU A 40 -3.45 -16.03 8.40
N GLY A 41 -2.69 -15.83 7.32
CA GLY A 41 -3.16 -16.11 5.95
C GLY A 41 -4.27 -15.17 5.48
N LEU A 42 -4.33 -13.95 6.01
CA LEU A 42 -5.40 -12.99 5.71
C LEU A 42 -5.23 -12.41 4.31
N THR A 43 -6.35 -12.13 3.64
CA THR A 43 -6.36 -11.19 2.52
C THR A 43 -6.57 -9.78 3.06
N VAL A 44 -5.72 -8.82 2.68
CA VAL A 44 -5.87 -7.42 3.08
C VAL A 44 -6.26 -6.59 1.86
N PHE A 45 -7.39 -5.89 1.95
CA PHE A 45 -7.82 -4.91 0.97
C PHE A 45 -7.64 -3.51 1.56
N LEU A 46 -6.71 -2.76 1.01
CA LEU A 46 -6.32 -1.44 1.49
C LEU A 46 -6.74 -0.36 0.50
N VAL A 47 -7.41 0.68 1.00
CA VAL A 47 -7.64 1.94 0.31
C VAL A 47 -6.71 2.97 0.92
N THR A 48 -5.79 3.50 0.12
CA THR A 48 -4.92 4.60 0.54
C THR A 48 -4.45 5.44 -0.64
N HIS A 49 -4.08 6.68 -0.35
CA HIS A 49 -3.34 7.57 -1.26
C HIS A 49 -1.86 7.72 -0.86
N ASP A 50 -1.39 6.97 0.14
CA ASP A 50 -0.01 7.04 0.61
C ASP A 50 0.92 6.11 -0.18
N LEU A 51 1.90 6.71 -0.87
CA LEU A 51 2.82 5.98 -1.73
C LEU A 51 3.75 5.07 -0.93
N ASP A 52 4.21 5.48 0.25
CA ASP A 52 5.11 4.68 1.09
C ASP A 52 4.43 3.36 1.47
N THR A 53 3.17 3.42 1.89
CA THR A 53 2.34 2.26 2.19
C THR A 53 2.19 1.34 0.95
N LEU A 54 1.87 1.93 -0.22
CA LEU A 54 1.70 1.19 -1.47
C LEU A 54 2.98 0.42 -1.85
N TYR A 55 4.16 1.04 -1.75
CA TYR A 55 5.43 0.38 -2.04
C TYR A 55 5.86 -0.64 -0.99
N THR A 56 5.34 -0.56 0.25
CA THR A 56 5.81 -1.37 1.38
C THR A 56 5.02 -2.67 1.56
N ILE A 57 3.68 -2.64 1.39
CA ILE A 57 2.82 -3.77 1.76
C ILE A 57 1.82 -4.22 0.69
N CYS A 58 1.65 -3.49 -0.40
CA CYS A 58 0.69 -3.87 -1.44
C CYS A 58 1.32 -4.79 -2.49
N ASP A 59 0.71 -5.96 -2.71
CA ASP A 59 1.13 -6.89 -3.76
C ASP A 59 0.61 -6.46 -5.15
N ARG A 60 -0.59 -5.86 -5.19
CA ARG A 60 -1.26 -5.35 -6.39
C ARG A 60 -1.99 -4.05 -6.07
N VAL A 61 -2.10 -3.16 -7.05
CA VAL A 61 -2.76 -1.87 -6.92
C VAL A 61 -3.82 -1.69 -8.01
N ALA A 62 -5.00 -1.27 -7.60
CA ALA A 62 -6.06 -0.82 -8.49
C ALA A 62 -6.09 0.71 -8.50
N VAL A 63 -5.95 1.33 -9.66
CA VAL A 63 -6.11 2.78 -9.80
C VAL A 63 -7.55 3.09 -10.22
N LEU A 64 -8.23 3.90 -9.42
CA LEU A 64 -9.57 4.38 -9.71
C LEU A 64 -9.52 5.86 -10.10
N SER A 65 -10.00 6.18 -11.30
CA SER A 65 -10.14 7.55 -11.77
C SER A 65 -11.32 7.66 -12.72
N GLN A 66 -11.94 8.84 -12.80
CA GLN A 66 -13.11 9.09 -13.66
C GLN A 66 -14.24 8.06 -13.48
N LYS A 67 -14.46 7.60 -12.23
CA LYS A 67 -15.44 6.57 -11.85
C LYS A 67 -15.22 5.20 -12.52
N LYS A 68 -14.00 4.94 -12.97
CA LYS A 68 -13.59 3.67 -13.59
C LYS A 68 -12.32 3.16 -12.93
N VAL A 69 -12.14 1.85 -13.02
CA VAL A 69 -10.85 1.22 -12.73
C VAL A 69 -10.02 1.37 -13.99
N LEU A 70 -8.91 2.11 -13.92
CA LEU A 70 -8.02 2.34 -15.06
C LEU A 70 -7.07 1.16 -15.27
N VAL A 71 -6.51 0.63 -14.17
CA VAL A 71 -5.56 -0.49 -14.19
C VAL A 71 -5.63 -1.25 -12.86
N VAL A 72 -5.39 -2.57 -12.89
CA VAL A 72 -5.27 -3.42 -11.70
C VAL A 72 -4.13 -4.44 -11.90
N ASP A 73 -2.95 -4.10 -11.40
CA ASP A 73 -1.76 -4.92 -11.64
C ASP A 73 -0.73 -4.75 -10.52
N THR A 74 0.46 -5.33 -10.66
CA THR A 74 1.59 -5.05 -9.77
C THR A 74 2.00 -3.58 -9.88
N LEU A 75 2.67 -3.09 -8.85
CA LEU A 75 3.03 -1.68 -8.74
C LEU A 75 3.92 -1.22 -9.90
N GLU A 76 4.79 -2.09 -10.42
CA GLU A 76 5.67 -1.81 -11.55
C GLU A 76 4.86 -1.57 -12.83
N VAL A 77 3.87 -2.43 -13.09
CA VAL A 77 3.01 -2.31 -14.28
C VAL A 77 2.10 -1.09 -14.15
N VAL A 78 1.55 -0.85 -12.96
CA VAL A 78 0.73 0.34 -12.68
C VAL A 78 1.55 1.61 -12.91
N ALA A 79 2.75 1.73 -12.34
CA ALA A 79 3.61 2.91 -12.50
C ALA A 79 4.09 3.13 -13.95
N ALA A 80 4.12 2.08 -14.78
CA ALA A 80 4.47 2.15 -16.20
C ALA A 80 3.26 2.42 -17.13
N THR A 81 2.04 2.48 -16.60
CA THR A 81 0.83 2.69 -17.40
C THR A 81 0.83 4.08 -18.05
N ASP A 82 0.52 4.14 -19.35
CA ASP A 82 0.46 5.38 -20.14
C ASP A 82 -0.82 6.19 -19.85
N ASP A 83 -0.89 6.76 -18.65
CA ASP A 83 -1.93 7.69 -18.22
C ASP A 83 -1.31 8.86 -17.47
N ALA A 84 -1.66 10.10 -17.85
CA ALA A 84 -1.02 11.29 -17.33
C ALA A 84 -1.14 11.44 -15.79
N TRP A 85 -2.28 11.03 -15.22
CA TRP A 85 -2.48 11.10 -13.77
C TRP A 85 -1.66 10.05 -13.04
N ILE A 86 -1.62 8.82 -13.57
CA ILE A 86 -0.78 7.74 -13.02
C ILE A 86 0.70 8.15 -13.07
N GLN A 87 1.14 8.70 -14.21
CA GLN A 87 2.52 9.14 -14.38
C GLN A 87 2.89 10.26 -13.39
N GLU A 88 2.02 11.24 -13.21
CA GLU A 88 2.24 12.32 -12.24
C GLU A 88 2.28 11.82 -10.80
N TYR A 89 1.38 10.89 -10.44
CA TYR A 89 1.28 10.34 -9.09
C TYR A 89 2.51 9.51 -8.70
N PHE A 90 2.96 8.59 -9.56
CA PHE A 90 4.09 7.70 -9.26
C PHE A 90 5.46 8.33 -9.56
N HIS A 91 5.59 9.17 -10.59
CA HIS A 91 6.87 9.79 -10.95
C HIS A 91 7.04 11.19 -10.41
N GLY A 92 6.06 11.75 -9.70
CA GLY A 92 6.18 13.02 -9.00
C GLY A 92 7.23 13.00 -7.87
N PRO A 93 7.52 14.17 -7.24
CA PRO A 93 8.51 14.25 -6.17
C PRO A 93 8.28 13.26 -5.02
N ARG A 94 7.01 12.99 -4.68
CA ARG A 94 6.62 12.05 -3.63
C ARG A 94 6.84 10.60 -4.02
N GLY A 95 6.41 10.18 -5.22
CA GLY A 95 6.57 8.79 -5.66
C GLY A 95 8.03 8.40 -5.86
N ARG A 96 8.86 9.32 -6.38
CA ARG A 96 10.32 9.09 -6.43
C ARG A 96 10.95 8.95 -5.06
N ALA A 97 10.53 9.74 -4.08
CA ALA A 97 11.05 9.65 -2.72
C ALA A 97 10.64 8.32 -2.06
N ALA A 98 9.38 7.91 -2.21
CA ALA A 98 8.86 6.65 -1.70
C ALA A 98 9.59 5.44 -2.28
N GLN A 99 9.75 5.40 -3.61
CA GLN A 99 10.45 4.33 -4.30
C GLN A 99 11.92 4.22 -3.86
N GLN A 100 12.61 5.36 -3.70
CA GLN A 100 13.99 5.40 -3.19
C GLN A 100 14.09 4.94 -1.74
N ALA A 101 13.12 5.30 -0.90
CA ALA A 101 13.08 4.90 0.50
C ALA A 101 13.00 3.37 0.63
N VAL A 102 12.14 2.72 -0.15
CA VAL A 102 12.02 1.24 -0.16
C VAL A 102 13.27 0.57 -0.73
N THR A 103 13.86 1.12 -1.80
CA THR A 103 15.07 0.57 -2.43
C THR A 103 16.30 0.66 -1.52
N ASN A 104 16.33 1.63 -0.59
CA ASN A 104 17.45 1.86 0.33
C ASN A 104 17.31 1.14 1.68
N ILE A 105 16.28 0.32 1.91
CA ILE A 105 16.19 -0.51 3.12
C ILE A 105 17.24 -1.63 2.98
N PRO A 106 18.33 -1.63 3.77
CA PRO A 106 19.26 -2.74 3.75
C PRO A 106 18.52 -3.96 4.29
N GLU A 107 18.64 -5.11 3.61
CA GLU A 107 18.23 -6.40 4.16
C GLU A 107 18.88 -6.54 5.54
N ARG A 108 18.09 -6.38 6.61
CA ARG A 108 18.56 -6.70 7.96
C ARG A 108 18.66 -8.21 8.03
N GLN A 109 19.89 -8.71 7.82
CA GLN A 109 20.36 -10.02 8.26
C GLN A 109 20.06 -10.23 9.75
#